data_AF-A0A151U3B2-F1
#
_entry.id   AF-A0A151U3B2-F1
#
_cell.length_a   1.000
_cell.length_b   1.000
_cell.length_c   1.000
_cell.angle_alpha   90.00
_cell.angle_beta   90.00
_cell.angle_gamma   90.00
#
_symmetry.space_group_name_H-M   'P 1'
#
loop_
_entity.id
_entity.type
_entity.pdbx_description
1 polymer ?
#
loop_
_entity_poly.entity_id
_entity_poly.type
_entity_poly.pdbx_seq_one_letter_code
_entity_poly.pdbx_strand_id
1 'polypeptide(L)' 'MFSIASSFGVLISTDQATMQHTYSHFAWILIKINLVEEITDQIFLEREGFAFFIALEYEFIFRRPVATEVATGIDETLKK' A
#
# COMPACT_ATOMS: atom_id res chain seq x y z
N MET A 1 4.93 -15.66 -15.42
CA MET A 1 4.39 -15.31 -14.09
C MET A 1 4.56 -13.80 -13.95
N PHE A 2 3.52 -13.05 -13.60
CA PHE A 2 3.57 -11.59 -13.61
C PHE A 2 4.60 -11.06 -12.59
N SER A 3 5.69 -10.45 -13.09
CA SER A 3 6.74 -9.81 -12.28
C SER A 3 6.23 -8.58 -11.49
N ILE A 4 5.08 -8.04 -11.93
CA ILE A 4 4.44 -6.82 -11.40
C ILE A 4 4.29 -6.87 -9.88
N ALA A 5 3.79 -7.98 -9.34
CA ALA A 5 3.47 -8.09 -7.92
C ALA A 5 4.68 -8.48 -7.06
N SER A 6 5.63 -9.26 -7.59
CA SER A 6 6.77 -9.75 -6.79
C SER A 6 7.73 -8.65 -6.35
N SER A 7 7.79 -7.53 -7.08
CA SER A 7 8.62 -6.39 -6.71
C SER A 7 8.01 -5.50 -5.62
N PHE A 8 6.70 -5.63 -5.36
CA PHE A 8 5.96 -4.68 -4.51
C PHE A 8 5.36 -5.36 -3.27
N GLY A 9 5.15 -6.67 -3.31
CA GLY A 9 4.61 -7.42 -2.18
C GLY A 9 4.28 -8.86 -2.54
N VAL A 10 3.31 -9.43 -1.83
CA VAL A 10 2.85 -10.80 -2.08
C VAL A 10 1.58 -10.74 -2.92
N LEU A 11 1.61 -11.33 -4.12
CA LEU A 11 0.42 -11.48 -4.96
C LEU A 11 -0.62 -12.33 -4.23
N ILE A 12 -1.80 -11.78 -3.99
CA ILE A 12 -2.94 -12.50 -3.43
C ILE A 12 -3.79 -13.10 -4.55
N SER A 13 -4.09 -12.32 -5.59
CA SER A 13 -4.97 -12.74 -6.67
C SER A 13 -4.74 -11.92 -7.95
N THR A 14 -5.08 -12.52 -9.09
CA THR A 14 -5.14 -11.85 -10.39
C THR A 14 -6.29 -12.47 -11.19
N ASP A 15 -6.97 -11.69 -12.01
CA ASP A 15 -8.12 -12.19 -12.78
C ASP A 15 -7.67 -13.05 -13.97
N GLN A 16 -8.58 -13.91 -14.45
CA GLN A 16 -8.28 -14.84 -15.53
C GLN A 16 -7.91 -14.14 -16.83
N ALA A 17 -8.45 -12.97 -17.13
CA ALA A 17 -8.15 -12.26 -18.36
C ALA A 17 -6.78 -11.59 -18.32
N THR A 18 -6.34 -11.12 -17.15
CA THR A 18 -4.94 -10.77 -16.91
C THR A 18 -4.05 -12.01 -17.11
N MET A 19 -4.39 -13.16 -16.50
CA MET A 19 -3.62 -14.40 -16.65
C MET A 19 -3.52 -14.91 -18.09
N GLN A 20 -4.56 -14.71 -18.90
CA GLN A 20 -4.65 -15.16 -20.29
C GLN A 20 -4.23 -14.08 -21.28
N HIS A 21 -3.76 -12.91 -20.81
CA HIS A 21 -3.33 -11.79 -21.64
C HIS A 21 -4.43 -11.32 -22.60
N THR A 22 -5.71 -11.44 -22.21
CA THR A 22 -6.86 -11.08 -23.06
C THR A 22 -7.13 -9.57 -23.08
N TYR A 23 -6.71 -8.84 -22.04
CA TYR A 23 -6.69 -7.38 -22.03
C TYR A 23 -5.28 -6.86 -22.34
N SER A 24 -5.14 -6.13 -23.45
CA SER A 24 -3.86 -5.49 -23.80
C SER A 24 -3.55 -4.27 -22.94
N HIS A 25 -4.58 -3.61 -22.41
CA HIS A 25 -4.50 -2.23 -21.88
C HIS A 25 -4.49 -2.10 -20.35
N PHE A 26 -4.94 -3.10 -19.61
CA PHE A 26 -4.93 -3.05 -18.14
C PHE A 26 -4.85 -4.46 -17.54
N ALA A 27 -4.43 -4.53 -16.29
CA ALA A 27 -4.36 -5.76 -15.50
C ALA A 27 -4.99 -5.52 -14.13
N TRP A 28 -5.72 -6.51 -13.60
CA TRP A 28 -6.23 -6.48 -12.23
C TRP A 28 -5.42 -7.42 -11.36
N ILE A 29 -4.82 -6.87 -10.31
CA ILE A 29 -4.05 -7.60 -9.32
C ILE A 29 -4.47 -7.16 -7.92
N LEU A 30 -4.48 -8.11 -7.00
CA LEU A 30 -4.62 -7.88 -5.57
C LEU A 30 -3.31 -8.28 -4.91
N ILE A 31 -2.72 -7.37 -4.15
CA ILE A 31 -1.40 -7.54 -3.55
C ILE A 31 -1.45 -7.23 -2.05
N LYS A 32 -0.71 -8.00 -1.26
CA LYS A 32 -0.45 -7.75 0.15
C LYS A 32 0.85 -6.97 0.27
N ILE A 33 0.79 -5.81 0.90
CA ILE A 33 1.95 -4.95 1.15
C ILE A 33 2.21 -4.80 2.64
N ASN A 34 3.49 -4.76 3.03
CA ASN A 34 3.90 -4.44 4.39
C ASN A 34 4.10 -2.93 4.52
N LEU A 35 3.20 -2.26 5.24
CA LEU A 35 3.26 -0.80 5.45
C LEU A 35 4.25 -0.38 6.55
N VAL A 36 4.85 -1.34 7.27
CA VAL A 36 5.92 -1.07 8.24
C VAL A 36 7.24 -0.75 7.53
N GLU A 37 7.43 -1.31 6.34
CA GLU A 37 8.57 -1.06 5.48
C GLU A 37 8.29 0.14 4.56
N GLU A 38 9.35 0.76 4.04
CA GLU A 38 9.21 1.85 3.08
C GLU A 38 8.52 1.35 1.82
N ILE A 39 7.42 2.01 1.45
CA ILE A 39 6.66 1.68 0.25
C ILE A 39 7.38 2.30 -0.94
N THR A 40 7.76 1.48 -1.92
CA THR A 40 8.37 1.97 -3.15
C THR A 40 7.41 2.89 -3.90
N ASP A 41 7.92 4.00 -4.41
CA ASP A 41 7.20 4.95 -5.28
C ASP A 41 7.09 4.48 -6.73
N GLN A 42 7.66 3.31 -7.06
CA GLN A 42 7.76 2.80 -8.42
C GLN A 42 7.58 1.28 -8.47
N ILE A 43 6.93 0.78 -9.53
CA ILE A 43 6.80 -0.65 -9.84
C ILE A 43 7.68 -0.98 -11.03
N PHE A 44 8.50 -2.02 -10.89
CA PHE A 44 9.19 -2.64 -12.03
C PHE A 44 8.23 -3.59 -12.76
N LEU A 45 7.95 -3.29 -14.02
CA LEU A 45 7.10 -4.13 -14.87
C LEU A 45 7.92 -4.70 -16.02
N GLU A 46 8.00 -6.04 -16.06
CA GLU A 46 8.53 -6.79 -17.19
C GLU A 46 7.39 -7.49 -17.94
N ARG A 47 7.26 -7.23 -19.24
CA ARG A 47 6.29 -7.86 -20.12
C ARG A 47 6.86 -8.03 -21.53
N GLU A 48 6.77 -9.26 -22.06
CA GLU A 48 7.06 -9.56 -23.48
C GLU A 48 8.44 -9.05 -23.95
N GLY A 49 9.46 -9.09 -23.08
CA GLY A 49 10.82 -8.63 -23.39
C GLY A 49 11.06 -7.13 -23.20
N PHE A 50 10.05 -6.39 -22.72
CA PHE A 50 10.17 -4.99 -22.31
C PHE A 50 10.14 -4.88 -20.79
N ALA A 51 10.97 -3.99 -20.25
CA ALA A 51 11.00 -3.68 -18.83
C ALA A 51 11.00 -2.17 -18.61
N PHE A 52 10.12 -1.68 -17.73
CA PHE A 52 10.05 -0.26 -17.39
C PHE A 52 9.54 -0.04 -15.95
N PHE A 53 9.89 1.10 -15.37
CA PHE A 53 9.39 1.55 -14.08
C PHE A 53 8.12 2.39 -14.26
N ILE A 54 7.12 2.13 -13.43
CA ILE A 54 5.85 2.88 -13.39
C ILE A 54 5.78 3.61 -12.05
N ALA A 55 5.60 4.93 -12.06
CA ALA A 55 5.40 5.70 -10.84
C ALA A 55 4.06 5.33 -10.17
N LEU A 56 4.10 5.22 -8.84
CA LEU A 56 2.95 4.97 -7.99
C LEU A 56 2.57 6.24 -7.25
N GLU A 57 1.32 6.63 -7.41
CA GLU A 57 0.69 7.64 -6.60
C GLU A 57 -0.33 6.96 -5.70
N TYR A 58 -0.22 7.17 -4.40
CA TYR A 58 -1.16 6.63 -3.43
C TYR A 58 -1.51 7.70 -2.39
N GLU A 59 -2.78 7.75 -2.01
CA GLU A 59 -3.26 8.67 -0.98
C GLU A 59 -3.16 8.00 0.39
N PHE A 60 -2.39 8.61 1.29
CA PHE A 60 -2.35 8.17 2.68
C PHE A 60 -3.67 8.52 3.37
N ILE A 61 -4.53 7.52 3.58
CA ILE A 61 -5.68 7.65 4.48
C ILE A 61 -5.19 7.48 5.92
N PHE A 62 -4.41 8.44 6.43
CA PHE A 62 -4.06 8.46 7.84
C PHE A 62 -5.29 8.95 8.61
N ARG A 63 -6.07 8.02 9.20
CA ARG A 63 -7.00 8.42 10.26
C ARG A 63 -6.16 9.00 11.39
N ARG A 64 -6.24 10.31 11.62
CA ARG A 64 -5.62 10.90 12.81
C ARG A 64 -6.11 10.11 14.03
N PRO A 65 -5.22 9.66 14.92
CA PRO A 65 -5.67 9.20 16.21
C PRO A 65 -6.44 10.36 16.83
N VAL A 66 -7.69 10.11 17.24
CA VAL A 66 -8.43 11.06 18.06
C VAL A 66 -7.57 11.28 19.30
N ALA A 67 -7.03 12.48 19.44
CA ALA A 67 -6.36 12.87 20.66
C ALA A 67 -7.40 12.79 21.77
N THR A 68 -7.33 11.76 22.61
CA THR A 68 -8.03 11.76 23.88
C THR A 68 -7.36 12.86 24.71
N GLU A 69 -7.98 14.02 24.78
CA GLU A 69 -7.61 15.04 25.76
C GLU A 69 -7.78 14.42 27.15
N VAL A 70 -6.66 14.00 27.74
CA VAL A 70 -6.57 13.80 29.19
C VAL A 70 -6.70 15.18 29.82
N ALA A 71 -7.89 15.51 30.29
CA ALA A 71 -8.12 16.67 31.13
C ALA A 71 -7.31 16.51 32.43
N THR A 72 -6.11 17.06 32.46
CA THR A 72 -5.36 17.29 33.69
C THR A 72 -6.02 18.46 34.42
N GLY A 73 -7.01 18.13 35.27
CA GLY A 73 -7.69 19.06 36.17
C GLY A 73 -7.51 18.64 37.63
N ILE A 74 -6.59 19.35 38.31
CA ILE A 74 -6.63 19.83 39.71
C ILE A 74 -7.08 18.91 40.86
N ASP A 75 -6.18 18.68 41.82
CA ASP A 75 -6.41 19.05 43.24
C ASP A 75 -5.08 19.21 44.01
N GLU A 76 -4.56 20.44 44.04
CA GLU A 76 -3.61 20.87 45.07
C GLU A 76 -4.39 21.52 46.24
N THR A 77 -5.13 20.73 47.01
CA THR A 77 -5.69 21.22 48.28
C THR A 77 -5.79 20.10 49.30
N LEU A 78 -4.69 19.80 50.01
CA LEU A 78 -4.68 19.25 51.37
C LEU A 78 -3.22 19.08 51.87
N LYS A 79 -2.54 20.21 52.09
CA LYS A 79 -1.41 20.31 53.03
C LYS A 79 -1.62 21.54 53.91
N LYS A 80 -2.45 21.37 54.94
CA LYS A 80 -2.41 22.20 56.14
C LYS A 80 -2.79 21.36 57.34
#